data_AF-A0A539D8R0-F1
#
_entry.id   AF-A0A539D8R0-F1
#
_cell.length_a   1.000
_cell.length_b   1.000
_cell.length_c   1.000
_cell.angle_alpha   90.00
_cell.angle_beta   90.00
_cell.angle_gamma   90.00
#
_symmetry.space_group_name_H-M   'P 1'
#
loop_
_entity.id
_entity.type
_entity.pdbx_description
1 polymer ?
#
loop_
_entity_poly.entity_id
_entity_poly.type
_entity_poly.pdbx_seq_one_letter_code
_entity_poly.pdbx_strand_id
1 'polypeptide(L)'
;GFTTREVRARTPAIPGLTVTIPAGTRIIGADGNPVAQITLTPVPVDRSPMPFPPGVTAPLLFTIQPGGAVPSKPLPISFPNPQQAPPGTRAELYFFDLIAGNWAVWGMGSVSPDGTAIVSDPGFGLPRFAWHFPYIRAPLPDQVRSRNARGGRARRSRS
;
A
#
# COMPACT_ATOMS: atom_id res chain seq x y z
N GLY A 1 6.66 2.65 -25.53
CA GLY A 1 7.04 1.31 -25.04
C GLY A 1 5.84 0.64 -24.43
N PHE A 2 5.67 -0.65 -24.72
CA PHE A 2 4.86 -1.58 -23.94
C PHE A 2 5.76 -2.77 -23.59
N THR A 3 5.46 -3.48 -22.49
CA THR A 3 6.21 -4.68 -22.11
C THR A 3 5.84 -5.85 -23.02
N THR A 4 6.80 -6.59 -23.57
CA THR A 4 6.53 -7.80 -24.39
C THR A 4 6.41 -9.07 -23.57
N ARG A 5 6.85 -9.03 -22.31
CA ARG A 5 6.78 -10.10 -21.31
C ARG A 5 6.50 -9.50 -19.94
N GLU A 6 6.08 -10.33 -18.98
CA GLU A 6 6.02 -9.91 -17.57
C GLU A 6 7.40 -9.44 -17.11
N VAL A 7 7.43 -8.33 -16.38
CA VAL A 7 8.62 -7.82 -15.70
C VAL A 7 8.37 -7.79 -14.21
N ARG A 8 9.30 -8.33 -13.42
CA ARG A 8 9.31 -8.22 -11.96
C ARG A 8 10.37 -7.23 -11.53
N ALA A 9 9.95 -5.99 -11.32
CA ALA A 9 10.85 -4.93 -10.88
C ALA A 9 11.12 -5.05 -9.37
N ARG A 10 12.40 -5.00 -9.02
CA ARG A 10 12.94 -5.17 -7.67
C ARG A 10 14.13 -4.25 -7.46
N THR A 11 14.52 -4.04 -6.22
CA THR A 11 15.74 -3.30 -5.85
C THR A 11 16.40 -3.95 -4.64
N PRO A 12 17.74 -4.10 -4.59
CA PRO A 12 18.43 -4.56 -3.39
C PRO A 12 18.23 -3.63 -2.19
N ALA A 13 17.92 -2.34 -2.43
CA ALA A 13 17.71 -1.35 -1.37
C ALA A 13 16.41 -1.58 -0.59
N ILE A 14 15.47 -2.39 -1.12
CA ILE A 14 14.22 -2.76 -0.46
C ILE A 14 13.98 -4.26 -0.66
N PRO A 15 14.68 -5.13 0.11
CA PRO A 15 14.48 -6.56 0.02
C PRO A 15 13.01 -6.93 0.23
N GLY A 16 12.50 -7.85 -0.60
CA GLY A 16 11.11 -8.30 -0.56
C GLY A 16 10.11 -7.45 -1.35
N LEU A 17 10.45 -6.21 -1.72
CA LEU A 17 9.59 -5.41 -2.60
C LEU A 17 9.63 -5.95 -4.03
N THR A 18 8.46 -6.25 -4.61
CA THR A 18 8.32 -6.60 -6.03
C THR A 18 7.13 -5.87 -6.64
N VAL A 19 7.37 -5.15 -7.73
CA VAL A 19 6.33 -4.61 -8.62
C VAL A 19 6.27 -5.48 -9.86
N THR A 20 5.12 -6.09 -10.12
CA THR A 20 4.87 -6.91 -11.30
C THR A 20 4.26 -6.04 -12.38
N ILE A 21 4.90 -5.98 -13.54
CA ILE A 21 4.39 -5.32 -14.73
C ILE A 21 3.92 -6.41 -15.70
N PRO A 22 2.60 -6.63 -15.85
CA PRO A 22 2.08 -7.62 -16.78
C PRO A 22 2.55 -7.36 -18.21
N ALA A 23 2.60 -8.41 -19.04
CA ALA A 23 2.85 -8.26 -20.47
C ALA A 23 1.78 -7.37 -21.13
N GLY A 24 2.21 -6.63 -22.15
CA GLY A 24 1.39 -5.67 -22.89
C GLY A 24 1.00 -4.43 -22.08
N THR A 25 1.66 -4.16 -20.95
CA THR A 25 1.39 -2.95 -20.17
C THR A 25 2.11 -1.78 -20.81
N ARG A 26 1.38 -0.71 -21.13
CA ARG A 26 1.92 0.58 -21.55
C ARG A 26 2.00 1.47 -20.31
N ILE A 27 3.13 2.15 -20.13
CA ILE A 27 3.31 3.12 -19.03
C ILE A 27 3.64 4.45 -19.67
N ILE A 28 2.85 5.47 -19.36
CA ILE A 28 3.00 6.83 -19.90
C ILE A 28 3.40 7.76 -18.77
N GLY A 29 4.50 8.48 -18.96
CA GLY A 29 4.99 9.49 -18.02
C GLY A 29 4.08 10.72 -17.99
N ALA A 30 4.25 11.55 -16.96
CA ALA A 30 3.53 12.83 -16.86
C ALA A 30 3.88 13.79 -18.00
N ASP A 31 5.01 13.58 -18.67
CA ASP A 31 5.45 14.29 -19.89
C ASP A 31 4.77 13.79 -21.18
N GLY A 32 3.87 12.80 -21.09
CA GLY A 32 3.20 12.17 -22.23
C GLY A 32 4.03 11.12 -22.96
N ASN A 33 5.30 10.95 -22.60
CA ASN A 33 6.18 10.00 -23.26
C ASN A 33 6.07 8.59 -22.65
N PRO A 34 6.33 7.53 -23.43
CA PRO A 34 6.37 6.21 -22.86
C PRO A 34 7.57 6.02 -21.91
N VAL A 35 7.32 5.43 -20.74
CA VAL A 35 8.36 5.09 -19.77
C VAL A 35 9.10 3.83 -20.21
N ALA A 36 10.42 3.91 -20.33
CA ALA A 36 11.29 2.80 -20.71
C ALA A 36 12.03 2.15 -19.52
N GLN A 37 12.27 2.93 -18.46
CA GLN A 37 12.96 2.47 -17.26
C GLN A 37 12.21 2.95 -16.03
N ILE A 38 12.21 2.11 -14.99
CA ILE A 38 11.62 2.44 -13.69
C ILE A 38 12.68 2.29 -12.61
N THR A 39 12.59 3.09 -11.56
CA THR A 39 13.40 2.93 -10.35
C THR A 39 12.53 2.82 -9.12
N LEU A 40 12.96 2.00 -8.17
CA LEU A 40 12.32 1.80 -6.87
C LEU A 40 13.30 2.30 -5.81
N THR A 41 12.93 3.34 -5.07
CA THR A 41 13.83 4.01 -4.13
C THR A 41 13.19 4.08 -2.74
N PRO A 42 13.86 3.59 -1.68
CA PRO A 42 13.36 3.75 -0.33
C PRO A 42 13.36 5.23 0.05
N VAL A 43 12.36 5.65 0.80
CA VAL A 43 12.29 6.97 1.40
C VAL A 43 12.30 6.78 2.91
N PRO A 44 13.23 7.41 3.65
CA PRO A 44 13.16 7.40 5.11
C PRO A 44 11.79 7.91 5.58
N VAL A 45 11.12 7.16 6.45
CA VAL A 45 9.72 7.43 6.86
C VAL A 45 9.61 8.79 7.57
N ASP A 46 10.65 9.18 8.31
CA ASP A 46 10.83 10.49 8.95
C ASP A 46 11.11 11.64 7.97
N ARG A 47 11.38 11.32 6.70
CA ARG A 47 11.56 12.27 5.60
C ARG A 47 10.47 12.14 4.53
N SER A 48 9.29 11.66 4.92
CA SER A 48 8.12 11.72 4.04
C SER A 48 7.90 13.17 3.56
N PRO A 49 7.67 13.40 2.26
CA PRO A 49 7.49 14.76 1.73
C PRO A 49 6.21 15.44 2.28
N MET A 50 5.26 14.65 2.77
CA MET A 50 4.01 15.13 3.36
C MET A 50 3.67 14.36 4.64
N PRO A 51 3.05 15.00 5.66
CA PRO A 51 2.61 14.32 6.88
C PRO A 51 1.69 13.15 6.58
N PHE A 52 1.86 12.03 7.29
CA PHE A 52 0.93 10.90 7.19
C PHE A 52 -0.44 11.26 7.78
N PRO A 53 -1.52 10.57 7.36
CA PRO A 53 -2.83 10.72 7.98
C PRO A 53 -2.77 10.46 9.50
N PRO A 54 -3.63 11.12 10.31
CA PRO A 54 -3.67 10.89 11.75
C PRO A 54 -3.83 9.40 12.12
N GLY A 55 -2.95 8.92 13.00
CA GLY A 55 -2.96 7.52 13.45
C GLY A 55 -2.44 6.51 12.43
N VAL A 56 -1.82 6.96 11.33
CA VAL A 56 -1.15 6.11 10.34
C VAL A 56 0.36 6.30 10.45
N THR A 57 1.09 5.19 10.48
CA THR A 57 2.56 5.20 10.43
C THR A 57 3.01 4.13 9.46
N ALA A 58 3.76 4.55 8.43
CA ALA A 58 4.26 3.65 7.42
C ALA A 58 5.41 2.78 7.99
N PRO A 59 5.34 1.44 7.90
CA PRO A 59 6.45 0.56 8.28
C PRO A 59 7.58 0.55 7.23
N LEU A 60 7.27 1.02 6.02
CA LEU A 60 8.15 1.17 4.88
C LEU A 60 7.56 2.29 4.01
N LEU A 61 8.39 3.15 3.45
CA LEU A 61 7.97 4.11 2.43
C LEU A 61 8.92 4.00 1.24
N PHE A 62 8.37 3.98 0.03
CA PHE A 62 9.18 4.00 -1.19
C PHE A 62 8.54 4.87 -2.27
N THR A 63 9.34 5.26 -3.26
CA THR A 63 8.88 5.90 -4.48
C THR A 63 9.21 5.05 -5.70
N ILE A 64 8.30 5.04 -6.67
CA ILE A 64 8.52 4.51 -8.01
C ILE A 64 8.60 5.68 -9.00
N GLN A 65 9.63 5.69 -9.84
CA GLN A 65 9.90 6.77 -10.78
C GLN A 65 9.89 6.27 -12.25
N PRO A 66 9.57 7.14 -13.23
CA PRO A 66 9.27 8.58 -13.09
C PRO A 66 7.91 8.85 -12.44
N GLY A 67 7.88 9.79 -11.50
CA GLY A 67 6.67 10.17 -10.77
C GLY A 67 5.59 10.71 -11.71
N GLY A 68 4.33 10.42 -11.37
CA GLY A 68 3.16 10.78 -12.18
C GLY A 68 2.90 9.87 -13.37
N ALA A 69 3.76 8.88 -13.64
CA ALA A 69 3.50 7.94 -14.72
C ALA A 69 2.27 7.05 -14.43
N VAL A 70 1.50 6.74 -15.47
CA VAL A 70 0.26 5.96 -15.38
C VAL A 70 0.37 4.69 -16.22
N PRO A 71 0.23 3.50 -15.60
CA PRO A 71 0.16 2.24 -16.33
C PRO A 71 -1.24 2.00 -16.91
N SER A 72 -1.32 1.39 -18.09
CA SER A 72 -2.57 1.02 -18.74
C SER A 72 -3.30 -0.17 -18.07
N LYS A 73 -2.63 -0.84 -17.14
CA LYS A 73 -3.14 -1.96 -16.33
C LYS A 73 -2.63 -1.77 -14.90
N PRO A 74 -3.40 -2.11 -13.85
CA PRO A 74 -2.88 -2.10 -12.48
C PRO A 74 -1.64 -3.00 -12.37
N LEU A 75 -0.62 -2.57 -11.62
CA LEU A 75 0.61 -3.34 -11.43
C LEU A 75 0.55 -4.09 -10.09
N PRO A 76 0.37 -5.43 -10.06
CA PRO A 76 0.39 -6.16 -8.79
C PRO A 76 1.68 -5.87 -8.02
N ILE A 77 1.56 -5.70 -6.71
CA ILE A 77 2.69 -5.35 -5.84
C ILE A 77 2.73 -6.27 -4.62
N SER A 78 3.94 -6.66 -4.24
CA SER A 78 4.25 -7.36 -3.00
C SER A 78 5.23 -6.53 -2.19
N PHE A 79 4.88 -6.24 -0.95
CA PHE A 79 5.73 -5.55 0.02
C PHE A 79 6.33 -6.54 1.01
N PRO A 80 7.50 -6.26 1.62
CA PRO A 80 7.94 -7.02 2.78
C PRO A 80 6.95 -6.83 3.96
N ASN A 81 6.87 -7.82 4.85
CA ASN A 81 6.10 -7.76 6.10
C ASN A 81 7.04 -7.60 7.33
N PRO A 82 7.69 -6.44 7.53
CA PRO A 82 8.66 -6.26 8.62
C PRO A 82 8.02 -6.32 10.01
N GLN A 83 6.70 -6.08 10.08
CA GLN A 83 5.93 -6.14 11.32
C GLN A 83 5.56 -7.58 11.71
N GLN A 84 5.88 -8.58 10.87
CA GLN A 84 5.55 -9.99 11.09
C GLN A 84 4.07 -10.21 11.39
N ALA A 85 3.20 -9.44 10.73
CA ALA A 85 1.77 -9.60 10.89
C ALA A 85 1.34 -11.02 10.46
N PRO A 86 0.35 -11.65 11.12
CA PRO A 86 -0.08 -13.01 10.78
C PRO A 86 -0.57 -13.16 9.33
N PRO A 87 -0.44 -14.35 8.71
CA PRO A 87 -1.04 -14.66 7.42
C PRO A 87 -2.51 -14.26 7.34
N GLY A 88 -2.92 -13.69 6.20
CA GLY A 88 -4.28 -13.22 5.97
C GLY A 88 -4.63 -11.86 6.61
N THR A 89 -3.72 -11.25 7.37
CA THR A 89 -3.95 -9.89 7.92
C THR A 89 -4.16 -8.89 6.78
N ARG A 90 -5.21 -8.07 6.89
CA ARG A 90 -5.56 -7.05 5.89
C ARG A 90 -4.69 -5.81 6.04
N ALA A 91 -4.25 -5.26 4.93
CA ALA A 91 -3.51 -4.01 4.85
C ALA A 91 -4.21 -3.03 3.92
N GLU A 92 -4.31 -1.77 4.34
CA GLU A 92 -4.63 -0.64 3.47
C GLU A 92 -3.38 -0.30 2.65
N LEU A 93 -3.55 -0.06 1.35
CA LEU A 93 -2.47 0.29 0.46
C LEU A 93 -2.55 1.78 0.13
N TYR A 94 -1.54 2.52 0.59
CA TYR A 94 -1.50 3.98 0.52
C TYR A 94 -0.59 4.49 -0.59
N PHE A 95 -1.09 5.43 -1.36
CA PHE A 95 -0.31 6.19 -2.33
C PHE A 95 -0.45 7.68 -2.02
N PHE A 96 0.55 8.46 -2.42
CA PHE A 96 0.40 9.91 -2.43
C PHE A 96 -0.35 10.33 -3.69
N ASP A 97 -1.55 10.88 -3.50
CA ASP A 97 -2.35 11.40 -4.60
C ASP A 97 -1.78 12.73 -5.06
N LEU A 98 -1.02 12.70 -6.15
CA LEU A 98 -0.41 13.88 -6.78
C LEU A 98 -1.44 14.93 -7.27
N ILE A 99 -2.71 14.55 -7.47
CA ILE A 99 -3.77 15.49 -7.87
C ILE A 99 -4.38 16.13 -6.63
N ALA A 100 -4.74 15.32 -5.62
CA ALA A 100 -5.37 15.83 -4.41
C ALA A 100 -4.36 16.45 -3.41
N GLY A 101 -3.07 16.17 -3.57
CA GLY A 101 -2.01 16.66 -2.70
C GLY A 101 -2.00 16.00 -1.31
N ASN A 102 -2.54 14.79 -1.17
CA ASN A 102 -2.63 14.09 0.12
C ASN A 102 -2.44 12.57 -0.01
N TRP A 103 -2.25 11.90 1.11
CA TRP A 103 -2.26 10.44 1.16
C TRP A 103 -3.67 9.89 1.00
N ALA A 104 -3.82 8.89 0.15
CA ALA A 104 -5.08 8.18 -0.05
C ALA A 104 -4.87 6.67 -0.11
N VAL A 105 -5.90 5.92 0.26
CA VAL A 105 -5.93 4.47 0.10
C VAL A 105 -6.37 4.17 -1.34
N TRP A 106 -5.54 3.49 -2.13
CA TRP A 106 -5.97 3.06 -3.48
C TRP A 106 -6.66 1.70 -3.46
N GLY A 107 -6.36 0.89 -2.44
CA GLY A 107 -6.76 -0.50 -2.45
C GLY A 107 -6.36 -1.25 -1.19
N MET A 108 -6.61 -2.57 -1.25
CA MET A 108 -6.33 -3.49 -0.17
C MET A 108 -5.28 -4.52 -0.56
N GLY A 109 -4.56 -5.01 0.43
CA GLY A 109 -3.72 -6.18 0.33
C GLY A 109 -3.90 -7.09 1.54
N SER A 110 -3.28 -8.26 1.47
CA SER A 110 -3.33 -9.27 2.51
C SER A 110 -1.94 -9.85 2.75
N VAL A 111 -1.61 -10.16 4.01
CA VAL A 111 -0.38 -10.89 4.31
C VAL A 111 -0.44 -12.28 3.67
N SER A 112 0.65 -12.66 2.98
CA SER A 112 0.79 -13.93 2.28
C SER A 112 0.66 -15.13 3.23
N PRO A 113 0.30 -16.33 2.70
CA PRO A 113 0.15 -17.53 3.53
C PRO A 113 1.38 -17.92 4.34
N ASP A 114 2.58 -17.61 3.84
CA ASP A 114 3.87 -17.84 4.51
C ASP A 114 4.27 -16.71 5.48
N GLY A 115 3.46 -15.65 5.59
CA GLY A 115 3.69 -14.53 6.50
C GLY A 115 4.79 -13.55 6.06
N THR A 116 5.42 -13.75 4.91
CA THR A 116 6.63 -13.01 4.53
C THR A 116 6.37 -11.67 3.83
N ALA A 117 5.19 -11.52 3.23
CA ALA A 117 4.87 -10.38 2.38
C ALA A 117 3.44 -9.87 2.57
N ILE A 118 3.22 -8.60 2.23
CA ILE A 118 1.88 -8.02 2.06
C ILE A 118 1.63 -7.91 0.56
N VAL A 119 0.68 -8.67 0.03
CA VAL A 119 0.39 -8.76 -1.40
C VAL A 119 -0.88 -7.99 -1.72
N SER A 120 -0.86 -7.17 -2.77
CA SER A 120 -2.08 -6.50 -3.25
C SER A 120 -3.15 -7.51 -3.62
N ASP A 121 -4.38 -7.29 -3.18
CA ASP A 121 -5.53 -8.10 -3.56
C ASP A 121 -5.78 -7.98 -5.08
N PRO A 122 -6.44 -8.97 -5.73
CA PRO A 122 -6.78 -8.89 -7.14
C PRO A 122 -7.52 -7.60 -7.50
N GLY A 123 -7.05 -6.91 -8.55
CA GLY A 123 -7.60 -5.61 -8.99
C GLY A 123 -6.99 -4.38 -8.31
N PHE A 124 -6.28 -4.54 -7.20
CA PHE A 124 -5.66 -3.44 -6.44
C PHE A 124 -4.16 -3.28 -6.70
N GLY A 125 -3.71 -3.51 -7.94
CA GLY A 125 -2.34 -3.16 -8.34
C GLY A 125 -2.08 -1.65 -8.29
N LEU A 126 -0.80 -1.24 -8.30
CA LEU A 126 -0.40 0.16 -8.30
C LEU A 126 -1.09 0.91 -9.45
N PRO A 127 -1.82 2.00 -9.16
CA PRO A 127 -2.58 2.73 -10.17
C PRO A 127 -1.75 3.81 -10.87
N ARG A 128 -0.61 4.21 -10.29
CA ARG A 128 0.26 5.29 -10.78
C ARG A 128 1.63 5.22 -10.13
N PHE A 129 2.57 5.99 -10.65
CA PHE A 129 3.90 6.13 -10.07
C PHE A 129 3.93 7.32 -9.10
N ALA A 130 4.21 7.05 -7.83
CA ALA A 130 4.12 7.98 -6.72
C ALA A 130 4.90 7.41 -5.52
N TRP A 131 4.76 8.03 -4.36
CA TRP A 131 5.12 7.40 -3.09
C TRP A 131 4.05 6.41 -2.64
N HIS A 132 4.48 5.28 -2.07
CA HIS A 132 3.58 4.21 -1.65
C HIS A 132 4.04 3.53 -0.36
N PHE A 133 3.09 3.03 0.42
CA PHE A 133 3.34 2.18 1.59
C PHE A 133 2.15 1.26 1.91
N PRO A 134 2.38 0.09 2.54
CA PRO A 134 1.32 -0.71 3.13
C PRO A 134 1.08 -0.28 4.58
N TYR A 135 -0.17 -0.34 5.05
CA TYR A 135 -0.51 -0.05 6.44
C TYR A 135 -1.44 -1.12 6.98
N ILE A 136 -1.01 -1.80 8.03
CA ILE A 136 -1.87 -2.69 8.81
C ILE A 136 -2.44 -1.89 9.96
N ARG A 137 -3.76 -1.72 9.96
CA ARG A 137 -4.47 -1.07 11.05
C ARG A 137 -4.32 -1.89 12.32
N ALA A 138 -3.69 -1.31 13.34
CA ALA A 138 -3.62 -1.94 14.65
C ALA A 138 -5.05 -2.22 15.17
N PRO A 139 -5.30 -3.41 15.76
CA PRO A 139 -6.56 -3.63 16.45
C PRO A 139 -6.76 -2.55 17.52
N LEU A 140 -7.99 -2.06 17.66
CA LEU A 140 -8.31 -1.20 18.80
C LEU A 140 -7.96 -1.95 20.11
N PRO A 141 -7.29 -1.30 21.08
CA PRO A 141 -7.02 -1.91 22.38
C PRO A 141 -8.32 -2.44 23.01
N ASP A 142 -8.25 -3.59 23.67
CA ASP A 142 -9.41 -4.28 24.27
C ASP A 142 -10.23 -3.41 25.24
N GLN A 143 -9.62 -2.35 25.76
CA GLN A 143 -10.26 -1.34 26.61
C GLN A 143 -11.46 -0.66 25.94
N VAL A 144 -11.44 -0.48 24.62
CA VAL A 144 -12.59 0.11 23.88
C VAL A 144 -13.70 -0.93 23.63
N ARG A 145 -13.34 -2.19 23.39
CA ARG A 145 -14.31 -3.28 23.18
C ARG A 145 -15.18 -3.52 24.42
N SER A 146 -14.59 -3.44 25.61
CA SER A 146 -15.30 -3.67 26.88
C SER A 146 -16.21 -2.51 27.33
N ARG A 147 -16.08 -1.33 26.71
CA ARG A 147 -16.87 -0.14 27.05
C ARG A 147 -18.24 -0.16 26.36
N ASN A 148 -18.34 -0.74 25.17
CA ASN A 148 -19.60 -0.89 24.43
C ASN A 148 -20.45 -2.09 24.89
N ALA A 149 -19.86 -3.09 25.55
CA ALA A 149 -20.59 -4.25 26.05
C ALA A 149 -21.34 -3.99 27.39
N ARG A 150 -20.96 -2.94 28.14
CA ARG A 150 -21.52 -2.66 29.47
C ARG A 150 -22.62 -1.59 29.50
N GLY A 151 -22.95 -0.96 28.38
CA GLY A 151 -24.01 0.07 28.30
C GLY A 151 -25.44 -0.49 28.14
N GLY A 152 -25.62 -1.80 27.94
CA GLY A 152 -26.90 -2.39 27.51
C GLY A 152 -27.78 -3.04 28.59
N ARG A 153 -27.41 -3.02 29.88
CA ARG A 153 -28.22 -3.67 30.93
C ARG A 153 -28.34 -2.84 32.21
N ALA A 154 -29.53 -2.25 32.38
CA ALA A 154 -30.26 -1.86 33.61
C ALA A 154 -30.95 -0.51 33.34
N ARG A 155 -32.28 -0.34 33.41
CA ARG A 155 -33.19 -0.72 34.51
C ARG A 155 -34.58 -1.09 33.99
N ARG A 156 -35.08 -2.25 34.38
CA ARG A 156 -36.51 -2.51 34.57
C ARG A 156 -36.71 -2.94 36.03
N SER A 157 -37.39 -2.10 36.80
CA SER A 157 -38.09 -2.43 38.05
C SER A 157 -39.16 -1.33 38.21
N ARG A 158 -40.42 -1.55 37.85
CA ARG A 158 -41.51 -2.08 38.71
C ARG A 158 -41.47 -1.54 40.14
N SER A 159 -42.32 -0.54 40.39
CA SER A 159 -43.39 -0.54 41.40
C SER A 159 -44.34 0.61 41.06
#